data_AF-A0A350HAQ9-F1
#
_entry.id   AF-A0A350HAQ9-F1
#
_cell.length_a   1.000
_cell.length_b   1.000
_cell.length_c   1.000
_cell.angle_alpha   90.00
_cell.angle_beta   90.00
_cell.angle_gamma   90.00
#
_symmetry.space_group_name_H-M   'P 1'
#
loop_
_entity.id
_entity.type
_entity.pdbx_description
1 polymer ?
#
loop_
_entity_poly.entity_id
_entity_poly.type
_entity_poly.pdbx_seq_one_letter_code
_entity_poly.pdbx_strand_id
1 'polypeptide(L)'
;MKRVLLALTILMVCLSVFATDRVFYRYMIIDATRGYFGRHKITEDQAEKGGAYKVTLNNGRQEKIEYFYNNKKAFDWRLNISAIEFEYTDSTEIRRYYDISGSATQNYIGVYSDLYKIKDGRRITENHYYDSNEQMSDNLGAYSYEFIYDKSGFIVSSFALDADGDRIYDNVGRFETKYKNDSDGQVNEIIFCDESGEKINDYDGVCKYKFAYNKSGDLIKQEIFNSEDKRIYDYAGISIYTLKYDKNGNIISEAYFDEKENPMTDSYGIHRTEYSFDGDFNITKKMFFGKDGKAVEDYTGYAIIEYKYDANGFITEEKGYGKDKKMKINSSNYAFYRCKNDKEGNILETSYYGLNEERVEDINGIHKYTSLFDSAGKATEYRNYGADLKLKMTSYGYAVYQVGYDSFGFIAHEKYLDENEKLIMNEKGYAYIEMKNDESGQPVEKIYMGADDLPIINSDGYAIEKIIYENAYYPTEVRYFDILNNPVKNAENVSIMRSKFDDNGMEIERSFYDEKDKPVEDTHGIHMYKYEYDTSVRKVAEKRYGKNMKLKNKDGLYAIVRLEYYSDNEYNERVKAEYFDSKEKLADSNDYSVYDVYDDLFK
;
A
#
# COMPACT_ATOMS: atom_id res chain seq x y z
N MET A 1 10.34 69.52 37.06
CA MET A 1 9.19 68.61 36.83
C MET A 1 8.90 68.58 35.34
N LYS A 2 8.72 67.36 34.81
CA LYS A 2 8.69 66.96 33.41
C LYS A 2 7.62 67.68 32.58
N ARG A 3 7.93 67.98 31.31
CA ARG A 3 7.27 67.39 30.12
C ARG A 3 8.05 67.75 28.86
N VAL A 4 8.73 66.73 28.34
CA VAL A 4 9.38 66.66 27.02
C VAL A 4 8.28 66.42 25.99
N LEU A 5 8.26 67.21 24.90
CA LEU A 5 7.43 66.93 23.73
C LEU A 5 8.28 66.19 22.69
N LEU A 6 7.78 65.02 22.30
CA LEU A 6 8.40 64.00 21.49
C LEU A 6 8.35 64.38 19.99
N ALA A 7 9.47 64.25 19.30
CA ALA A 7 9.54 64.25 17.84
C ALA A 7 9.03 62.89 17.32
N LEU A 8 8.16 62.91 16.31
CA LEU A 8 7.69 61.72 15.60
C LEU A 8 8.18 61.81 14.16
N THR A 9 9.31 61.19 13.90
CA THR A 9 9.86 60.97 12.57
C THR A 9 9.26 59.66 12.05
N ILE A 10 8.44 59.74 11.00
CA ILE A 10 7.82 58.57 10.36
C ILE A 10 8.91 57.85 9.56
N LEU A 11 9.34 56.68 10.06
CA LEU A 11 10.20 55.74 9.34
C LEU A 11 9.29 54.85 8.47
N MET A 12 9.25 55.09 7.16
CA MET A 12 8.68 54.15 6.20
C MET A 12 9.57 52.91 6.14
N VAL A 13 9.13 51.83 6.75
CA VAL A 13 9.67 50.49 6.50
C VAL A 13 9.04 50.00 5.19
N CYS A 14 9.83 49.97 4.12
CA CYS A 14 9.48 49.20 2.92
C CYS A 14 9.47 47.72 3.29
N LEU A 15 8.30 47.20 3.67
CA LEU A 15 8.02 45.78 3.58
C LEU A 15 7.92 45.43 2.09
N SER A 16 9.00 44.90 1.53
CA SER A 16 8.93 44.19 0.26
C SER A 16 8.05 42.96 0.48
N VAL A 17 6.79 43.06 0.07
CA VAL A 17 5.90 41.91 -0.09
C VAL A 17 6.53 41.08 -1.20
N PHE A 18 7.20 39.98 -0.85
CA PHE A 18 7.63 38.99 -1.83
C PHE A 18 6.37 38.43 -2.49
N ALA A 19 6.24 38.58 -3.80
CA ALA A 19 5.13 38.03 -4.55
C ALA A 19 5.29 36.51 -4.60
N THR A 20 4.43 35.79 -3.88
CA THR A 20 4.30 34.33 -4.01
C THR A 20 3.39 34.06 -5.19
N ASP A 21 3.96 33.61 -6.31
CA ASP A 21 3.19 33.27 -7.50
C ASP A 21 2.57 31.89 -7.33
N ARG A 22 1.36 31.69 -7.85
CA ARG A 22 0.68 30.38 -7.85
C ARG A 22 0.39 29.97 -9.28
N VAL A 23 0.69 28.71 -9.59
CA VAL A 23 0.41 28.12 -10.90
C VAL A 23 -0.30 26.80 -10.72
N PHE A 24 -1.31 26.54 -11.54
CA PHE A 24 -2.11 25.32 -11.47
C PHE A 24 -1.86 24.43 -12.68
N TYR A 25 -1.79 23.13 -12.46
CA TYR A 25 -1.59 22.11 -13.49
C TYR A 25 -2.57 20.96 -13.30
N ARG A 26 -3.02 20.35 -14.39
CA ARG A 26 -3.90 19.18 -14.31
C ARG A 26 -3.14 17.91 -13.91
N TYR A 27 -1.89 17.79 -14.36
CA TYR A 27 -1.05 16.61 -14.11
C TYR A 27 0.33 17.01 -13.60
N MET A 28 0.92 16.12 -12.81
CA MET A 28 2.31 16.19 -12.39
C MET A 28 3.04 14.99 -12.98
N ILE A 29 4.17 15.24 -13.66
CA ILE A 29 5.07 14.21 -14.15
C ILE A 29 6.31 14.22 -13.26
N ILE A 30 6.79 13.03 -12.92
CA ILE A 30 8.09 12.84 -12.31
C ILE A 30 9.07 12.45 -13.41
N ASP A 31 10.18 13.17 -13.54
CA ASP A 31 11.23 12.80 -14.48
C ASP A 31 12.23 11.80 -13.88
N ALA A 32 13.21 11.37 -14.69
CA ALA A 32 14.25 10.44 -14.27
C ALA A 32 15.15 10.97 -13.12
N THR A 33 15.19 12.29 -12.90
CA THR A 33 15.91 12.92 -11.77
C THR A 33 15.03 13.06 -10.54
N ARG A 34 13.84 12.44 -10.55
CA ARG A 34 12.77 12.58 -9.55
C ARG A 34 12.23 14.02 -9.45
N GLY A 35 12.44 14.87 -10.44
CA GLY A 35 11.92 16.24 -10.48
C GLY A 35 10.41 16.27 -10.79
N TYR A 36 9.70 17.22 -10.19
CA TYR A 36 8.24 17.37 -10.33
C TYR A 36 7.88 18.45 -11.35
N PHE A 37 7.26 18.07 -12.46
CA PHE A 37 6.91 18.96 -13.57
C PHE A 37 5.42 18.98 -13.86
N GLY A 38 4.82 20.17 -13.76
CA GLY A 38 3.42 20.37 -14.10
C GLY A 38 3.17 20.28 -15.61
N ARG A 39 2.10 19.57 -15.99
CA ARG A 39 1.59 19.47 -17.36
C ARG A 39 0.14 19.93 -17.43
N HIS A 40 -0.26 20.42 -18.60
CA HIS A 40 -1.59 20.97 -18.86
C HIS A 40 -1.92 22.09 -17.85
N LYS A 41 -1.29 23.25 -18.04
CA LYS A 41 -1.51 24.44 -17.19
C LYS A 41 -2.97 24.88 -17.27
N ILE A 42 -3.58 25.13 -16.13
CA ILE A 42 -4.98 25.51 -15.98
C ILE A 42 -5.12 26.82 -15.17
N THR A 43 -6.29 27.44 -15.22
CA THR A 43 -6.63 28.57 -14.34
C THR A 43 -7.02 28.09 -12.94
N GLU A 44 -7.06 28.99 -11.97
CA GLU A 44 -7.54 28.70 -10.61
C GLU A 44 -9.01 28.21 -10.62
N ASP A 45 -9.90 28.90 -11.34
CA ASP A 45 -11.29 28.47 -11.53
C ASP A 45 -11.43 27.05 -12.12
N GLN A 46 -10.50 26.65 -13.00
CA GLN A 46 -10.48 25.29 -13.57
C GLN A 46 -9.94 24.25 -12.59
N ALA A 47 -9.09 24.67 -11.63
CA ALA A 47 -8.54 23.82 -10.59
C ALA A 47 -9.54 23.52 -9.47
N GLU A 48 -10.64 24.29 -9.38
CA GLU A 48 -11.74 24.01 -8.44
C GLU A 48 -12.48 22.71 -8.76
N LYS A 49 -12.29 22.15 -9.96
CA LYS A 49 -12.99 20.96 -10.49
C LYS A 49 -12.00 19.90 -10.96
N GLY A 50 -12.26 18.65 -10.58
CA GLY A 50 -11.40 17.50 -10.81
C GLY A 50 -10.09 17.56 -10.03
N GLY A 51 -9.15 16.68 -10.36
CA GLY A 51 -7.82 16.63 -9.76
C GLY A 51 -6.90 17.72 -10.29
N ALA A 52 -6.20 18.48 -9.45
CA ALA A 52 -5.31 19.56 -9.86
C ALA A 52 -4.13 19.73 -8.89
N TYR A 53 -2.99 20.16 -9.42
CA TYR A 53 -1.81 20.51 -8.62
C TYR A 53 -1.70 22.02 -8.52
N LYS A 54 -1.64 22.52 -7.30
CA LYS A 54 -1.27 23.90 -7.01
C LYS A 54 0.22 23.95 -6.71
N VAL A 55 0.95 24.71 -7.52
CA VAL A 55 2.38 24.94 -7.37
C VAL A 55 2.58 26.38 -6.89
N THR A 56 3.05 26.52 -5.65
CA THR A 56 3.45 27.80 -5.07
C THR A 56 4.91 28.05 -5.42
N LEU A 57 5.20 29.22 -5.98
CA LEU A 57 6.53 29.62 -6.40
C LEU A 57 7.05 30.76 -5.53
N ASN A 58 8.32 30.65 -5.14
CA ASN A 58 9.06 31.71 -4.45
C ASN A 58 10.27 32.08 -5.32
N ASN A 59 10.30 33.32 -5.82
CA ASN A 59 11.30 33.81 -6.78
C ASN A 59 11.49 32.86 -8.00
N GLY A 60 10.39 32.29 -8.50
CA GLY A 60 10.37 31.37 -9.64
C GLY A 60 10.78 29.93 -9.34
N ARG A 61 11.16 29.58 -8.10
CA ARG A 61 11.40 28.19 -7.67
C ARG A 61 10.17 27.61 -6.99
N GLN A 62 9.95 26.31 -7.14
CA GLN A 62 8.86 25.59 -6.46
C GLN A 62 9.11 25.62 -4.96
N GLU A 63 8.24 26.25 -4.19
CA GLU A 63 8.28 26.26 -2.73
C GLU A 63 7.37 25.16 -2.16
N LYS A 64 6.23 24.94 -2.81
CA LYS A 64 5.24 23.94 -2.39
C LYS A 64 4.44 23.41 -3.57
N ILE A 65 4.19 22.11 -3.58
CA ILE A 65 3.25 21.46 -4.50
C ILE A 65 2.18 20.79 -3.65
N GLU A 66 0.92 21.00 -4.00
CA GLU A 66 -0.22 20.41 -3.32
C GLU A 66 -1.19 19.83 -4.33
N TYR A 67 -1.67 18.62 -4.07
CA TYR A 67 -2.72 17.99 -4.87
C TYR A 67 -4.10 18.25 -4.28
N PHE A 68 -5.03 18.65 -5.14
CA PHE A 68 -6.42 18.89 -4.81
C PHE A 68 -7.31 18.06 -5.72
N TYR A 69 -8.47 17.66 -5.21
CA TYR A 69 -9.57 17.12 -5.99
C TYR A 69 -10.84 17.87 -5.62
N ASN A 70 -11.49 18.51 -6.60
CA ASN A 70 -12.66 19.38 -6.39
C ASN A 70 -12.44 20.42 -5.27
N ASN A 71 -11.32 21.16 -5.36
CA ASN A 71 -10.90 22.19 -4.41
C ASN A 71 -10.64 21.71 -2.96
N LYS A 72 -10.56 20.40 -2.72
CA LYS A 72 -10.16 19.83 -1.43
C LYS A 72 -8.79 19.20 -1.54
N LYS A 73 -7.94 19.44 -0.55
CA LYS A 73 -6.64 18.77 -0.47
C LYS A 73 -6.90 17.27 -0.49
N ALA A 74 -6.21 16.55 -1.38
CA ALA A 74 -6.47 15.15 -1.65
C ALA A 74 -5.16 14.37 -1.71
N PHE A 75 -5.27 13.06 -1.61
CA PHE A 75 -4.15 12.15 -1.79
C PHE A 75 -3.96 11.82 -3.27
N ASP A 76 -2.74 11.92 -3.78
CA ASP A 76 -2.37 11.44 -5.10
C ASP A 76 -1.76 10.05 -5.00
N TRP A 77 -2.54 9.04 -5.41
CA TRP A 77 -2.13 7.64 -5.35
C TRP A 77 -0.86 7.34 -6.16
N ARG A 78 -0.53 8.15 -7.18
CA ARG A 78 0.69 7.93 -7.99
C ARG A 78 1.96 8.39 -7.28
N LEU A 79 1.84 9.42 -6.44
CA LEU A 79 2.96 10.00 -5.71
C LEU A 79 3.02 9.47 -4.27
N ASN A 80 1.95 8.82 -3.81
CA ASN A 80 1.73 8.36 -2.44
C ASN A 80 1.75 9.50 -1.41
N ILE A 81 1.37 10.72 -1.81
CA ILE A 81 1.43 11.94 -0.99
C ILE A 81 0.28 12.89 -1.34
N SER A 82 0.08 13.91 -0.51
CA SER A 82 -0.83 15.02 -0.78
C SER A 82 -0.11 16.34 -1.05
N ALA A 83 1.09 16.53 -0.47
CA ALA A 83 1.89 17.71 -0.68
C ALA A 83 3.40 17.44 -0.62
N ILE A 84 4.15 18.35 -1.24
CA ILE A 84 5.61 18.42 -1.21
C ILE A 84 5.99 19.84 -0.80
N GLU A 85 6.91 19.98 0.15
CA GLU A 85 7.55 21.27 0.44
C GLU A 85 9.02 21.22 0.06
N PHE A 86 9.51 22.36 -0.44
CA PHE A 86 10.85 22.51 -0.98
C PHE A 86 11.60 23.56 -0.18
N GLU A 87 12.79 23.23 0.27
CA GLU A 87 13.72 24.13 0.94
C GLU A 87 15.01 24.21 0.14
N TYR A 88 15.53 25.41 -0.09
CA TYR A 88 16.73 25.61 -0.89
C TYR A 88 17.82 26.33 -0.11
N THR A 89 19.07 25.94 -0.36
CA THR A 89 20.26 26.75 -0.09
C THR A 89 20.97 27.08 -1.40
N ASP A 90 22.15 27.69 -1.33
CA ASP A 90 22.97 27.96 -2.52
C ASP A 90 23.43 26.67 -3.23
N SER A 91 23.49 25.54 -2.52
CA SER A 91 24.03 24.27 -3.04
C SER A 91 23.15 23.04 -2.79
N THR A 92 22.00 23.21 -2.13
CA THR A 92 21.11 22.11 -1.77
C THR A 92 19.63 22.41 -2.05
N GLU A 93 18.85 21.35 -2.24
CA GLU A 93 17.39 21.34 -2.31
C GLU A 93 16.88 20.18 -1.44
N ILE A 94 16.06 20.45 -0.44
CA ILE A 94 15.41 19.44 0.41
C ILE A 94 13.95 19.38 0.02
N ARG A 95 13.42 18.17 -0.10
CA ARG A 95 12.00 17.89 -0.36
C ARG A 95 11.41 17.08 0.77
N ARG A 96 10.25 17.52 1.27
CA ARG A 96 9.52 16.86 2.36
C ARG A 96 8.11 16.48 1.92
N TYR A 97 7.68 15.30 2.32
CA TYR A 97 6.47 14.67 1.85
C TYR A 97 5.40 14.62 2.94
N TYR A 98 4.18 14.99 2.58
CA TYR A 98 3.07 15.11 3.52
C TYR A 98 1.82 14.41 3.04
N ASP A 99 1.10 13.81 3.98
CA ASP A 99 -0.21 13.24 3.74
C ASP A 99 -1.31 14.34 3.68
N ILE A 100 -2.57 13.90 3.58
CA ILE A 100 -3.72 14.79 3.55
C ILE A 100 -3.87 15.60 4.86
N SER A 101 -3.54 15.01 6.01
CA SER A 101 -3.60 15.63 7.33
C SER A 101 -2.51 16.70 7.55
N GLY A 102 -1.45 16.66 6.74
CA GLY A 102 -0.25 17.49 6.91
C GLY A 102 0.82 16.82 7.77
N SER A 103 0.67 15.53 8.08
CA SER A 103 1.69 14.73 8.74
C SER A 103 2.71 14.22 7.74
N ALA A 104 3.93 13.98 8.19
CA ALA A 104 4.99 13.37 7.39
C ALA A 104 4.58 11.98 6.87
N THR A 105 4.86 11.69 5.61
CA THR A 105 4.57 10.38 5.01
C THR A 105 5.63 9.98 3.98
N GLN A 106 5.71 8.70 3.65
CA GLN A 106 6.56 8.19 2.58
C GLN A 106 5.95 8.48 1.20
N ASN A 107 6.79 8.85 0.24
CA ASN A 107 6.38 8.94 -1.17
C ASN A 107 6.33 7.56 -1.86
N TYR A 108 6.09 7.53 -3.17
CA TYR A 108 5.95 6.31 -3.97
C TYR A 108 7.19 5.38 -4.00
N ILE A 109 8.37 5.84 -3.56
CA ILE A 109 9.58 5.02 -3.44
C ILE A 109 9.91 4.66 -1.98
N GLY A 110 9.02 4.99 -1.04
CA GLY A 110 9.16 4.59 0.37
C GLY A 110 9.98 5.56 1.23
N VAL A 111 10.23 6.81 0.82
CA VAL A 111 11.09 7.75 1.58
C VAL A 111 10.31 8.98 2.05
N TYR A 112 10.68 9.50 3.23
CA TYR A 112 10.00 10.62 3.88
C TYR A 112 10.53 12.01 3.45
N SER A 113 11.81 12.08 3.07
CA SER A 113 12.42 13.29 2.52
C SER A 113 13.62 12.98 1.63
N ASP A 114 13.88 13.87 0.67
CA ASP A 114 15.03 13.78 -0.23
C ASP A 114 15.89 15.04 -0.15
N LEU A 115 17.20 14.88 -0.15
CA LEU A 115 18.18 15.96 -0.14
C LEU A 115 19.05 15.90 -1.40
N TYR A 116 18.87 16.88 -2.28
CA TYR A 116 19.72 17.09 -3.45
C TYR A 116 20.90 17.97 -3.09
N LYS A 117 22.10 17.54 -3.47
CA LYS A 117 23.36 18.30 -3.35
C LYS A 117 24.08 18.34 -4.68
N ILE A 118 24.83 19.41 -4.92
CA ILE A 118 25.84 19.44 -5.99
C ILE A 118 27.21 19.15 -5.36
N LYS A 119 27.84 18.05 -5.78
CA LYS A 119 29.20 17.64 -5.35
C LYS A 119 30.07 17.46 -6.60
N ASP A 120 31.18 18.20 -6.67
CA ASP A 120 32.14 18.13 -7.79
C ASP A 120 31.52 18.28 -9.19
N GLY A 121 30.47 19.10 -9.30
CA GLY A 121 29.71 19.30 -10.55
C GLY A 121 28.72 18.20 -10.90
N ARG A 122 28.53 17.19 -10.02
CA ARG A 122 27.52 16.13 -10.14
C ARG A 122 26.38 16.36 -9.16
N ARG A 123 25.16 15.96 -9.53
CA ARG A 123 23.99 16.04 -8.64
C ARG A 123 23.86 14.70 -7.90
N ILE A 124 23.84 14.75 -6.58
CA ILE A 124 23.61 13.59 -5.71
C ILE A 124 22.29 13.81 -4.97
N THR A 125 21.51 12.76 -4.79
CA THR A 125 20.24 12.78 -4.04
C THR A 125 20.32 11.79 -2.91
N GLU A 126 20.22 12.24 -1.67
CA GLU A 126 20.23 11.42 -0.46
C GLU A 126 18.81 11.24 0.07
N ASN A 127 18.46 10.02 0.48
CA ASN A 127 17.16 9.66 1.04
C ASN A 127 17.23 9.67 2.58
N HIS A 128 16.28 10.30 3.26
CA HIS A 128 16.29 10.49 4.72
C HIS A 128 14.92 10.23 5.37
N TYR A 129 14.95 9.86 6.65
CA TYR A 129 13.76 9.95 7.51
C TYR A 129 13.30 11.40 7.67
N TYR A 130 12.01 11.63 7.98
CA TYR A 130 11.45 12.98 8.06
C TYR A 130 12.15 13.84 9.12
N ASP A 131 12.74 14.96 8.69
CA ASP A 131 13.50 15.91 9.54
C ASP A 131 14.68 15.32 10.34
N SER A 132 15.12 14.11 9.98
CA SER A 132 16.32 13.47 10.53
C SER A 132 17.48 13.61 9.55
N ASN A 133 18.70 13.59 10.06
CA ASN A 133 19.90 13.38 9.24
C ASN A 133 20.23 11.88 9.08
N GLU A 134 19.41 11.00 9.65
CA GLU A 134 19.53 9.55 9.48
C GLU A 134 19.06 9.14 8.09
N GLN A 135 19.97 8.53 7.34
CA GLN A 135 19.67 8.03 6.00
C GLN A 135 18.85 6.75 6.06
N MET A 136 18.06 6.52 5.01
CA MET A 136 17.33 5.29 4.78
C MET A 136 17.47 4.85 3.33
N SER A 137 17.37 3.55 3.07
CA SER A 137 17.23 3.05 1.71
C SER A 137 15.80 3.28 1.19
N ASP A 138 15.66 3.52 -0.11
CA ASP A 138 14.36 3.42 -0.78
C ASP A 138 13.97 1.95 -1.06
N ASN A 139 12.83 1.74 -1.71
CA ASN A 139 12.34 0.40 -2.06
C ASN A 139 13.28 -0.39 -2.99
N LEU A 140 14.27 0.27 -3.60
CA LEU A 140 15.30 -0.35 -4.45
C LEU A 140 16.60 -0.60 -3.68
N GLY A 141 16.63 -0.38 -2.36
CA GLY A 141 17.83 -0.59 -1.53
C GLY A 141 18.84 0.55 -1.61
N ALA A 142 18.54 1.62 -2.34
CA ALA A 142 19.46 2.73 -2.53
C ALA A 142 19.29 3.79 -1.43
N TYR A 143 20.38 4.15 -0.77
CA TYR A 143 20.42 5.25 0.21
C TYR A 143 20.56 6.61 -0.46
N SER A 144 21.21 6.64 -1.62
CA SER A 144 21.32 7.85 -2.44
C SER A 144 21.48 7.51 -3.92
N TYR A 145 21.35 8.51 -4.78
CA TYR A 145 21.56 8.38 -6.23
C TYR A 145 22.52 9.45 -6.73
N GLU A 146 23.49 9.02 -7.56
CA GLU A 146 24.34 9.91 -8.33
C GLU A 146 23.77 10.08 -9.74
N PHE A 147 23.66 11.33 -10.21
CA PHE A 147 23.19 11.66 -11.56
C PHE A 147 24.28 12.32 -12.41
N ILE A 148 24.46 11.82 -13.63
CA ILE A 148 25.38 12.35 -14.64
C ILE A 148 24.58 13.06 -15.72
N TYR A 149 25.02 14.26 -16.10
CA TYR A 149 24.37 15.11 -17.10
C TYR A 149 25.28 15.32 -18.31
N ASP A 150 24.67 15.51 -19.48
CA ASP A 150 25.37 15.98 -20.68
C ASP A 150 25.64 17.50 -20.64
N LYS A 151 26.27 18.02 -21.70
CA LYS A 151 26.60 19.45 -21.82
C LYS A 151 25.37 20.36 -21.96
N SER A 152 24.22 19.80 -22.31
CA SER A 152 22.94 20.50 -22.43
C SER A 152 22.18 20.51 -21.11
N GLY A 153 22.66 19.77 -20.09
CA GLY A 153 22.05 19.66 -18.78
C GLY A 153 20.98 18.57 -18.69
N PHE A 154 20.92 17.64 -19.64
CA PHE A 154 20.02 16.49 -19.58
C PHE A 154 20.72 15.29 -18.93
N ILE A 155 19.99 14.54 -18.12
CA ILE A 155 20.49 13.33 -17.48
C ILE A 155 20.85 12.28 -18.53
N VAL A 156 22.02 11.65 -18.39
CA VAL A 156 22.47 10.56 -19.27
C VAL A 156 22.76 9.26 -18.52
N SER A 157 23.05 9.33 -17.21
CA SER A 157 23.20 8.15 -16.36
C SER A 157 22.78 8.43 -14.91
N SER A 158 22.37 7.38 -14.20
CA SER A 158 22.22 7.36 -12.74
C SER A 158 22.75 6.08 -12.12
N PHE A 159 23.22 6.17 -10.87
CA PHE A 159 23.74 5.05 -10.07
C PHE A 159 23.08 5.05 -8.69
N ALA A 160 22.66 3.88 -8.22
CA ALA A 160 22.27 3.68 -6.83
C ALA A 160 23.52 3.61 -5.95
N LEU A 161 23.46 4.22 -4.77
CA LEU A 161 24.54 4.26 -3.79
C LEU A 161 24.08 3.67 -2.46
N ASP A 162 24.98 2.99 -1.76
CA ASP A 162 24.77 2.56 -0.37
C ASP A 162 24.95 3.71 0.65
N ALA A 163 24.90 3.37 1.94
CA ALA A 163 25.06 4.32 3.04
C ALA A 163 26.46 4.95 3.12
N ASP A 164 27.49 4.27 2.59
CA ASP A 164 28.86 4.77 2.54
C ASP A 164 29.11 5.64 1.27
N GLY A 165 28.16 5.65 0.35
CA GLY A 165 28.19 6.40 -0.91
C GLY A 165 28.87 5.65 -2.05
N ASP A 166 29.09 4.34 -1.90
CA ASP A 166 29.63 3.49 -2.95
C ASP A 166 28.51 3.03 -3.89
N ARG A 167 28.83 2.90 -5.19
CA ARG A 167 27.87 2.45 -6.20
C ARG A 167 27.55 0.97 -6.00
N ILE A 168 26.28 0.63 -6.04
CA ILE A 168 25.79 -0.72 -5.81
C ILE A 168 24.91 -1.20 -6.97
N TYR A 169 24.73 -2.52 -7.04
CA TYR A 169 23.55 -3.08 -7.70
C TYR A 169 22.35 -2.80 -6.80
N ASP A 170 21.29 -2.23 -7.36
CA ASP A 170 20.04 -2.07 -6.63
C ASP A 170 19.32 -3.41 -6.42
N ASN A 171 18.26 -3.40 -5.62
CA ASN A 171 17.44 -4.57 -5.30
C ASN A 171 16.69 -5.16 -6.51
N VAL A 172 16.90 -4.65 -7.73
CA VAL A 172 16.41 -5.28 -8.96
C VAL A 172 17.55 -5.68 -9.90
N GLY A 173 18.81 -5.59 -9.47
CA GLY A 173 19.97 -6.09 -10.20
C GLY A 173 20.58 -5.10 -11.20
N ARG A 174 20.34 -3.79 -11.06
CA ARG A 174 20.88 -2.75 -11.95
C ARG A 174 22.03 -2.00 -11.29
N PHE A 175 23.13 -1.81 -11.99
CA PHE A 175 24.26 -1.00 -11.50
C PHE A 175 24.23 0.44 -12.04
N GLU A 176 24.00 0.58 -13.35
CA GLU A 176 23.83 1.87 -14.02
C GLU A 176 22.51 1.91 -14.78
N THR A 177 21.78 3.01 -14.65
CA THR A 177 20.65 3.33 -15.53
C THR A 177 21.03 4.44 -16.48
N LYS A 178 21.08 4.15 -17.79
CA LYS A 178 21.38 5.11 -18.86
C LYS A 178 20.10 5.69 -19.46
N TYR A 179 20.15 6.97 -19.80
CA TYR A 179 19.03 7.72 -20.36
C TYR A 179 19.40 8.26 -21.74
N LYS A 180 18.49 8.11 -22.70
CA LYS A 180 18.55 8.84 -23.97
C LYS A 180 17.43 9.85 -24.01
N ASN A 181 17.79 11.10 -24.27
CA ASN A 181 16.85 12.20 -24.35
C ASN A 181 16.59 12.58 -25.81
N ASP A 182 15.42 13.12 -26.08
CA ASP A 182 15.14 13.83 -27.33
C ASP A 182 15.71 15.28 -27.28
N SER A 183 15.45 16.07 -28.33
CA SER A 183 15.94 17.45 -28.42
C SER A 183 15.36 18.39 -27.37
N ASP A 184 14.22 18.03 -26.78
CA ASP A 184 13.51 18.80 -25.77
C ASP A 184 13.86 18.33 -24.34
N GLY A 185 14.75 17.34 -24.22
CA GLY A 185 15.21 16.80 -22.93
C GLY A 185 14.30 15.72 -22.35
N GLN A 186 13.31 15.22 -23.09
CA GLN A 186 12.45 14.15 -22.63
C GLN A 186 13.11 12.80 -22.87
N VAL A 187 13.07 11.94 -21.85
CA VAL A 187 13.64 10.59 -21.91
C VAL A 187 12.84 9.73 -22.89
N ASN A 188 13.49 9.29 -23.97
CA ASN A 188 12.92 8.38 -24.97
C ASN A 188 13.39 6.94 -24.79
N GLU A 189 14.51 6.69 -24.11
CA GLU A 189 14.97 5.35 -23.74
C GLU A 189 15.60 5.36 -22.35
N ILE A 190 15.31 4.32 -21.57
CA ILE A 190 15.99 3.97 -20.31
C ILE A 190 16.63 2.61 -20.52
N ILE A 191 17.92 2.45 -20.18
CA ILE A 191 18.69 1.22 -20.39
C ILE A 191 19.40 0.83 -19.10
N PHE A 192 19.27 -0.42 -18.66
CA PHE A 192 19.90 -0.97 -17.48
C PHE A 192 21.21 -1.66 -17.84
N CYS A 193 22.25 -1.33 -17.09
CA CYS A 193 23.60 -1.83 -17.33
C CYS A 193 24.24 -2.39 -16.06
N ASP A 194 25.20 -3.28 -16.25
CA ASP A 194 26.10 -3.79 -15.22
C ASP A 194 27.24 -2.78 -14.93
N GLU A 195 28.15 -3.15 -14.02
CA GLU A 195 29.31 -2.33 -13.63
C GLU A 195 30.28 -2.04 -14.79
N SER A 196 30.34 -2.91 -15.79
CA SER A 196 31.16 -2.69 -16.99
C SER A 196 30.50 -1.71 -17.98
N GLY A 197 29.22 -1.37 -17.75
CA GLY A 197 28.41 -0.53 -18.61
C GLY A 197 27.73 -1.30 -19.75
N GLU A 198 27.80 -2.63 -19.73
CA GLU A 198 27.11 -3.54 -20.67
C GLU A 198 25.66 -3.75 -20.24
N LYS A 199 24.77 -4.03 -21.20
CA LYS A 199 23.34 -4.22 -20.94
C LYS A 199 23.07 -5.44 -20.07
N ILE A 200 22.26 -5.28 -19.04
CA ILE A 200 21.81 -6.37 -18.16
C ILE A 200 20.28 -6.38 -18.04
N ASN A 201 19.71 -7.56 -17.79
CA ASN A 201 18.31 -7.68 -17.39
C ASN A 201 18.21 -7.50 -15.87
N ASP A 202 17.20 -6.76 -15.42
CA ASP A 202 16.76 -6.78 -14.04
C ASP A 202 16.09 -8.13 -13.68
N TYR A 203 15.64 -8.28 -12.44
CA TYR A 203 14.96 -9.50 -11.97
C TYR A 203 13.68 -9.84 -12.74
N ASP A 204 13.04 -8.86 -13.38
CA ASP A 204 11.85 -9.06 -14.23
C ASP A 204 12.21 -9.38 -15.69
N GLY A 205 13.50 -9.52 -15.99
CA GLY A 205 14.01 -9.77 -17.34
C GLY A 205 14.12 -8.51 -18.20
N VAL A 206 13.77 -7.33 -17.67
CA VAL A 206 13.77 -6.06 -18.39
C VAL A 206 15.17 -5.46 -18.41
N CYS A 207 15.58 -4.98 -19.57
CA CYS A 207 16.83 -4.22 -19.74
C CYS A 207 16.56 -2.80 -20.23
N LYS A 208 15.48 -2.58 -20.97
CA LYS A 208 15.26 -1.28 -21.63
C LYS A 208 13.79 -0.95 -21.76
N TYR A 209 13.46 0.30 -21.47
CA TYR A 209 12.20 0.92 -21.83
C TYR A 209 12.39 1.91 -22.97
N LYS A 210 11.43 1.98 -23.88
CA LYS A 210 11.35 3.00 -24.93
C LYS A 210 10.03 3.74 -24.87
N PHE A 211 10.09 5.05 -24.96
CA PHE A 211 8.95 5.95 -24.84
C PHE A 211 8.77 6.79 -26.11
N ALA A 212 7.51 7.05 -26.47
CA ALA A 212 7.14 8.01 -27.49
C ALA A 212 6.10 8.99 -26.95
N TYR A 213 6.22 10.26 -27.34
CA TYR A 213 5.36 11.34 -26.85
C TYR A 213 4.61 12.03 -27.99
N ASN A 214 3.45 12.62 -27.68
CA ASN A 214 2.77 13.54 -28.58
C ASN A 214 3.42 14.94 -28.57
N LYS A 215 2.91 15.88 -29.37
CA LYS A 215 3.43 17.27 -29.42
C LYS A 215 3.25 18.07 -28.13
N SER A 216 2.34 17.65 -27.26
CA SER A 216 2.12 18.26 -25.93
C SER A 216 3.06 17.69 -24.86
N GLY A 217 3.84 16.65 -25.21
CA GLY A 217 4.73 15.93 -24.30
C GLY A 217 4.04 14.85 -23.47
N ASP A 218 2.85 14.39 -23.87
CA ASP A 218 2.17 13.27 -23.19
C ASP A 218 2.64 11.93 -23.79
N LEU A 219 2.87 10.94 -22.93
CA LEU A 219 3.33 9.60 -23.30
C LEU A 219 2.26 8.87 -24.13
N ILE A 220 2.53 8.55 -25.39
CA ILE A 220 1.58 7.82 -26.26
C ILE A 220 1.95 6.35 -26.47
N LYS A 221 3.19 5.97 -26.20
CA LYS A 221 3.66 4.58 -26.34
C LYS A 221 4.81 4.28 -25.38
N GLN A 222 4.76 3.14 -24.72
CA GLN A 222 5.86 2.54 -23.97
C GLN A 222 6.11 1.12 -24.48
N GLU A 223 7.36 0.74 -24.64
CA GLU A 223 7.80 -0.59 -25.11
C GLU A 223 8.88 -1.14 -24.18
N ILE A 224 8.84 -2.45 -23.90
CA ILE A 224 9.69 -3.14 -22.92
C ILE A 224 10.59 -4.15 -23.63
N PHE A 225 11.89 -4.15 -23.33
CA PHE A 225 12.89 -4.99 -24.00
C PHE A 225 13.83 -5.66 -23.01
N ASN A 226 14.36 -6.84 -23.37
CA ASN A 226 15.49 -7.48 -22.71
C ASN A 226 16.84 -7.00 -23.28
N SER A 227 17.94 -7.51 -22.71
CA SER A 227 19.32 -7.18 -23.06
C SER A 227 19.71 -7.56 -24.49
N GLU A 228 18.99 -8.49 -25.11
CA GLU A 228 19.13 -8.86 -26.53
C GLU A 228 18.37 -7.91 -27.48
N ASP A 229 17.82 -6.80 -26.97
CA ASP A 229 16.97 -5.86 -27.70
C ASP A 229 15.70 -6.50 -28.27
N LYS A 230 15.27 -7.64 -27.73
CA LYS A 230 13.97 -8.25 -28.04
C LYS A 230 12.92 -7.70 -27.10
N ARG A 231 11.74 -7.41 -27.64
CA ARG A 231 10.58 -7.07 -26.82
C ARG A 231 10.19 -8.25 -25.94
N ILE A 232 9.87 -7.96 -24.68
CA ILE A 232 9.44 -8.95 -23.69
C ILE A 232 8.13 -8.51 -23.04
N TYR A 233 7.58 -9.39 -22.21
CA TYR A 233 6.42 -9.10 -21.39
C TYR A 233 6.86 -8.67 -19.99
N ASP A 234 6.11 -7.76 -19.37
CA ASP A 234 6.19 -7.51 -17.94
C ASP A 234 5.40 -8.55 -17.13
N TYR A 235 5.31 -8.36 -15.81
CA TYR A 235 4.55 -9.23 -14.90
C TYR A 235 3.05 -9.30 -15.22
N ALA A 236 2.49 -8.28 -15.86
CA ALA A 236 1.10 -8.25 -16.33
C ALA A 236 0.95 -8.95 -17.68
N GLY A 237 2.04 -9.50 -18.23
CA GLY A 237 2.08 -10.15 -19.52
C GLY A 237 2.19 -9.17 -20.69
N ILE A 238 2.36 -7.86 -20.47
CA ILE A 238 2.22 -6.83 -21.51
C ILE A 238 3.60 -6.42 -22.05
N SER A 239 3.72 -6.22 -23.36
CA SER A 239 4.98 -5.79 -24.00
C SER A 239 4.98 -4.32 -24.44
N ILE A 240 3.80 -3.83 -24.84
CA ILE A 240 3.63 -2.48 -25.36
C ILE A 240 2.35 -1.88 -24.78
N TYR A 241 2.49 -0.68 -24.24
CA TYR A 241 1.39 0.16 -23.79
C TYR A 241 1.18 1.29 -24.77
N THR A 242 -0.08 1.60 -25.10
CA THR A 242 -0.44 2.80 -25.87
C THR A 242 -1.50 3.61 -25.16
N LEU A 243 -1.36 4.94 -25.22
CA LEU A 243 -2.28 5.89 -24.59
C LEU A 243 -2.76 6.91 -25.61
N LYS A 244 -4.02 7.33 -25.48
CA LYS A 244 -4.62 8.43 -26.25
C LYS A 244 -5.21 9.46 -25.31
N TYR A 245 -5.09 10.71 -25.71
CA TYR A 245 -5.50 11.86 -24.90
C TYR A 245 -6.53 12.72 -25.62
N ASP A 246 -7.41 13.36 -24.85
CA ASP A 246 -8.18 14.49 -25.34
C ASP A 246 -7.35 15.80 -25.33
N LYS A 247 -7.97 16.91 -25.74
CA LYS A 247 -7.33 18.24 -25.79
C LYS A 247 -6.95 18.81 -24.41
N ASN A 248 -7.48 18.24 -23.33
CA ASN A 248 -7.23 18.69 -21.96
C ASN A 248 -6.19 17.80 -21.25
N GLY A 249 -5.65 16.79 -21.94
CA GLY A 249 -4.69 15.84 -21.38
C GLY A 249 -5.33 14.66 -20.64
N ASN A 250 -6.65 14.46 -20.74
CA ASN A 250 -7.28 13.27 -20.14
C ASN A 250 -7.00 12.04 -21.00
N ILE A 251 -6.63 10.92 -20.37
CA ILE A 251 -6.51 9.63 -21.05
C ILE A 251 -7.91 9.17 -21.46
N ILE A 252 -8.18 9.18 -22.76
CA ILE A 252 -9.46 8.70 -23.34
C ILE A 252 -9.38 7.25 -23.81
N SER A 253 -8.17 6.69 -23.92
CA SER A 253 -8.00 5.28 -24.24
C SER A 253 -6.63 4.78 -23.81
N GLU A 254 -6.59 3.55 -23.29
CA GLU A 254 -5.38 2.77 -23.07
C GLU A 254 -5.53 1.40 -23.74
N ALA A 255 -4.44 0.87 -24.32
CA ALA A 255 -4.45 -0.44 -24.95
C ALA A 255 -3.10 -1.16 -24.84
N TYR A 256 -3.15 -2.50 -24.79
CA TYR A 256 -2.01 -3.38 -24.49
C TYR A 256 -1.70 -4.32 -25.65
N PHE A 257 -0.42 -4.51 -25.99
CA PHE A 257 -0.01 -5.34 -27.11
C PHE A 257 1.12 -6.30 -26.76
N ASP A 258 1.20 -7.37 -27.54
CA ASP A 258 2.29 -8.33 -27.51
C ASP A 258 3.56 -7.78 -28.17
N GLU A 259 4.63 -8.57 -28.15
CA GLU A 259 5.95 -8.23 -28.71
C GLU A 259 5.90 -7.99 -30.23
N LYS A 260 4.87 -8.52 -30.91
CA LYS A 260 4.62 -8.40 -32.36
C LYS A 260 3.60 -7.30 -32.69
N GLU A 261 3.22 -6.46 -31.73
CA GLU A 261 2.21 -5.41 -31.85
C GLU A 261 0.78 -5.93 -32.11
N ASN A 262 0.50 -7.20 -31.79
CA ASN A 262 -0.86 -7.69 -31.82
C ASN A 262 -1.59 -7.33 -30.53
N PRO A 263 -2.89 -6.99 -30.59
CA PRO A 263 -3.71 -6.79 -29.41
C PRO A 263 -3.62 -7.96 -28.43
N MET A 264 -3.22 -7.64 -27.20
CA MET A 264 -3.20 -8.56 -26.07
C MET A 264 -4.29 -8.18 -25.08
N THR A 265 -4.81 -9.17 -24.37
CA THR A 265 -5.83 -8.98 -23.36
C THR A 265 -5.32 -9.32 -21.97
N ASP A 266 -5.84 -8.65 -20.95
CA ASP A 266 -5.74 -9.09 -19.56
C ASP A 266 -6.49 -10.43 -19.33
N SER A 267 -6.52 -10.89 -18.07
CA SER A 267 -7.22 -12.12 -17.66
C SER A 267 -8.74 -12.09 -17.88
N TYR A 268 -9.32 -10.91 -18.12
CA TYR A 268 -10.74 -10.71 -18.42
C TYR A 268 -11.02 -10.54 -19.93
N GLY A 269 -10.00 -10.65 -20.78
CA GLY A 269 -10.17 -10.50 -22.22
C GLY A 269 -10.19 -9.04 -22.68
N ILE A 270 -9.79 -8.08 -21.84
CA ILE A 270 -9.75 -6.65 -22.14
C ILE A 270 -8.40 -6.29 -22.75
N HIS A 271 -8.44 -5.84 -23.99
CA HIS A 271 -7.28 -5.29 -24.71
C HIS A 271 -7.21 -3.76 -24.60
N ARG A 272 -8.36 -3.11 -24.63
CA ARG A 272 -8.47 -1.65 -24.66
C ARG A 272 -9.59 -1.18 -23.76
N THR A 273 -9.31 -0.17 -22.96
CA THR A 273 -10.31 0.58 -22.20
C THR A 273 -10.45 1.97 -22.80
N GLU A 274 -11.68 2.46 -22.91
CA GLU A 274 -11.99 3.83 -23.33
C GLU A 274 -12.73 4.58 -22.23
N TYR A 275 -12.40 5.85 -22.06
CA TYR A 275 -12.89 6.73 -21.01
C TYR A 275 -13.64 7.93 -21.58
N SER A 276 -14.73 8.34 -20.93
CA SER A 276 -15.40 9.62 -21.17
C SER A 276 -15.42 10.45 -19.91
N PHE A 277 -15.37 11.77 -20.07
CA PHE A 277 -15.28 12.73 -18.98
C PHE A 277 -16.41 13.77 -19.06
N ASP A 278 -16.90 14.26 -17.93
CA ASP A 278 -17.74 15.46 -17.88
C ASP A 278 -16.90 16.75 -17.97
N GLY A 279 -17.57 17.91 -17.89
CA GLY A 279 -16.90 19.21 -17.88
C GLY A 279 -16.05 19.48 -16.63
N ASP A 280 -16.20 18.64 -15.60
CA ASP A 280 -15.52 18.74 -14.31
C ASP A 280 -14.40 17.69 -14.20
N PHE A 281 -14.06 17.02 -15.31
CA PHE A 281 -12.99 16.03 -15.43
C PHE A 281 -13.25 14.73 -14.66
N ASN A 282 -14.49 14.46 -14.27
CA ASN A 282 -14.87 13.19 -13.67
C ASN A 282 -15.14 12.16 -14.77
N ILE A 283 -14.73 10.91 -14.55
CA ILE A 283 -14.97 9.81 -15.50
C ILE A 283 -16.47 9.51 -15.51
N THR A 284 -17.18 9.86 -16.57
CA THR A 284 -18.61 9.54 -16.70
C THR A 284 -18.86 8.18 -17.29
N LYS A 285 -17.87 7.59 -17.97
CA LYS A 285 -18.02 6.32 -18.68
C LYS A 285 -16.71 5.57 -18.83
N LYS A 286 -16.76 4.24 -18.65
CA LYS A 286 -15.73 3.27 -19.05
C LYS A 286 -16.32 2.28 -20.05
N MET A 287 -15.54 1.90 -21.05
CA MET A 287 -15.92 0.87 -22.02
C MET A 287 -14.75 -0.09 -22.25
N PHE A 288 -15.01 -1.39 -22.21
CA PHE A 288 -13.98 -2.43 -22.32
C PHE A 288 -14.08 -3.16 -23.66
N PHE A 289 -12.95 -3.31 -24.35
CA PHE A 289 -12.89 -3.91 -25.68
C PHE A 289 -11.86 -5.03 -25.76
N GLY A 290 -12.24 -6.13 -26.41
CA GLY A 290 -11.33 -7.24 -26.70
C GLY A 290 -10.48 -6.99 -27.95
N LYS A 291 -9.65 -7.97 -28.29
CA LYS A 291 -8.75 -7.92 -29.46
C LYS A 291 -9.44 -7.70 -30.81
N ASP A 292 -10.71 -8.08 -30.94
CA ASP A 292 -11.50 -7.90 -32.16
C ASP A 292 -12.20 -6.53 -32.21
N GLY A 293 -11.93 -5.66 -31.24
CA GLY A 293 -12.54 -4.33 -31.11
C GLY A 293 -14.00 -4.36 -30.66
N LYS A 294 -14.55 -5.52 -30.27
CA LYS A 294 -15.89 -5.63 -29.72
C LYS A 294 -15.88 -5.49 -28.20
N ALA A 295 -17.02 -5.10 -27.66
CA ALA A 295 -17.20 -4.98 -26.22
C ALA A 295 -17.00 -6.34 -25.52
N VAL A 296 -16.20 -6.35 -24.46
CA VAL A 296 -15.98 -7.49 -23.56
C VAL A 296 -16.38 -7.09 -22.14
N GLU A 297 -16.57 -8.06 -21.26
CA GLU A 297 -16.97 -7.78 -19.88
C GLU A 297 -15.75 -7.85 -18.96
N ASP A 298 -15.67 -6.97 -17.98
CA ASP A 298 -14.66 -6.98 -16.93
C ASP A 298 -14.96 -8.03 -15.84
N TYR A 299 -14.18 -8.01 -14.76
CA TYR A 299 -14.35 -8.89 -13.61
C TYR A 299 -15.69 -8.75 -12.88
N THR A 300 -16.36 -7.60 -13.02
CA THR A 300 -17.71 -7.38 -12.48
C THR A 300 -18.79 -7.96 -13.40
N GLY A 301 -18.45 -8.28 -14.64
CA GLY A 301 -19.39 -8.76 -15.65
C GLY A 301 -20.01 -7.63 -16.48
N TYR A 302 -19.46 -6.41 -16.42
CA TYR A 302 -19.89 -5.24 -17.19
C TYR A 302 -18.96 -4.97 -18.36
N ALA A 303 -19.53 -4.61 -19.51
CA ALA A 303 -18.78 -4.13 -20.67
C ALA A 303 -18.71 -2.60 -20.75
N ILE A 304 -19.65 -1.94 -20.08
CA ILE A 304 -19.76 -0.49 -19.98
C ILE A 304 -20.14 -0.15 -18.54
N ILE A 305 -19.48 0.84 -17.98
CA ILE A 305 -19.81 1.41 -16.68
C ILE A 305 -20.07 2.91 -16.86
N GLU A 306 -21.15 3.43 -16.31
CA GLU A 306 -21.48 4.86 -16.31
C GLU A 306 -21.57 5.40 -14.89
N TYR A 307 -21.03 6.59 -14.66
CA TYR A 307 -20.98 7.20 -13.33
C TYR A 307 -21.79 8.49 -13.29
N LYS A 308 -22.38 8.77 -12.13
CA LYS A 308 -22.92 10.08 -11.78
C LYS A 308 -22.26 10.62 -10.53
N TYR A 309 -22.21 11.95 -10.43
CA TYR A 309 -21.53 12.65 -9.36
C TYR A 309 -22.45 13.70 -8.72
N ASP A 310 -22.22 13.99 -7.44
CA ASP A 310 -22.78 15.17 -6.79
C ASP A 310 -21.99 16.45 -7.14
N ALA A 311 -22.41 17.60 -6.61
CA ALA A 311 -21.77 18.89 -6.88
C ALA A 311 -20.34 19.00 -6.32
N ASN A 312 -19.94 18.10 -5.42
CA ASN A 312 -18.57 18.01 -4.89
C ASN A 312 -17.74 16.98 -5.65
N GLY A 313 -18.30 16.37 -6.70
CA GLY A 313 -17.70 15.35 -7.55
C GLY A 313 -17.50 13.99 -6.86
N PHE A 314 -18.30 13.65 -5.86
CA PHE A 314 -18.35 12.30 -5.31
C PHE A 314 -19.38 11.45 -6.04
N ILE A 315 -19.08 10.16 -6.22
CA ILE A 315 -19.96 9.23 -6.95
C ILE A 315 -21.29 9.11 -6.21
N THR A 316 -22.39 9.23 -6.96
CA THR A 316 -23.76 9.05 -6.48
C THR A 316 -24.47 7.87 -7.14
N GLU A 317 -23.98 7.39 -8.30
CA GLU A 317 -24.52 6.24 -9.00
C GLU A 317 -23.47 5.58 -9.91
N GLU A 318 -23.52 4.25 -10.00
CA GLU A 318 -22.83 3.38 -10.96
C GLU A 318 -23.71 2.14 -11.19
N LYS A 319 -24.13 1.61 -12.36
CA LYS A 319 -24.05 2.06 -13.75
C LYS A 319 -23.58 0.99 -14.73
N GLY A 320 -23.84 -0.30 -14.52
CA GLY A 320 -23.31 -1.37 -15.37
C GLY A 320 -24.20 -1.81 -16.55
N TYR A 321 -23.57 -2.08 -17.69
CA TYR A 321 -24.22 -2.59 -18.90
C TYR A 321 -23.41 -3.73 -19.54
N GLY A 322 -24.10 -4.69 -20.15
CA GLY A 322 -23.50 -5.78 -20.90
C GLY A 322 -23.02 -5.37 -22.31
N LYS A 323 -22.49 -6.36 -23.04
CA LYS A 323 -21.96 -6.19 -24.41
C LYS A 323 -23.00 -5.70 -25.42
N ASP A 324 -24.29 -5.93 -25.14
CA ASP A 324 -25.43 -5.48 -25.94
C ASP A 324 -25.90 -4.04 -25.60
N LYS A 325 -25.15 -3.34 -24.74
CA LYS A 325 -25.45 -1.99 -24.22
C LYS A 325 -26.73 -1.91 -23.40
N LYS A 326 -27.25 -3.04 -22.90
CA LYS A 326 -28.36 -3.07 -21.97
C LYS A 326 -27.84 -3.24 -20.55
N MET A 327 -28.57 -2.67 -19.60
CA MET A 327 -28.26 -2.83 -18.18
C MET A 327 -28.24 -4.32 -17.83
N LYS A 328 -27.31 -4.71 -16.97
CA LYS A 328 -27.07 -6.11 -16.61
C LYS A 328 -26.82 -6.20 -15.11
N ILE A 329 -27.13 -7.35 -14.50
CA ILE A 329 -26.75 -7.68 -13.13
C ILE A 329 -25.29 -8.17 -13.12
N ASN A 330 -24.46 -7.63 -12.23
CA ASN A 330 -23.06 -8.04 -12.04
C ASN A 330 -22.91 -9.35 -11.25
N SER A 331 -21.66 -9.77 -11.10
CA SER A 331 -21.23 -10.88 -10.22
C SER A 331 -21.58 -10.68 -8.75
N SER A 332 -21.84 -9.43 -8.30
CA SER A 332 -22.29 -9.10 -6.94
C SER A 332 -23.82 -9.05 -6.80
N ASN A 333 -24.58 -9.51 -7.79
CA ASN A 333 -26.04 -9.63 -7.77
C ASN A 333 -26.86 -8.31 -7.78
N TYR A 334 -26.29 -7.22 -8.31
CA TYR A 334 -27.04 -5.99 -8.58
C TYR A 334 -26.71 -5.41 -9.96
N ALA A 335 -27.57 -4.53 -10.49
CA ALA A 335 -27.35 -3.88 -11.79
C ALA A 335 -26.75 -2.48 -11.67
N PHE A 336 -27.08 -1.77 -10.58
CA PHE A 336 -26.46 -0.51 -10.22
C PHE A 336 -26.59 -0.28 -8.71
N TYR A 337 -25.76 0.61 -8.18
CA TYR A 337 -25.89 1.12 -6.83
C TYR A 337 -26.02 2.64 -6.83
N ARG A 338 -26.54 3.19 -5.74
CA ARG A 338 -26.56 4.62 -5.46
C ARG A 338 -25.90 4.90 -4.13
N CYS A 339 -25.14 6.00 -4.06
CA CYS A 339 -24.49 6.45 -2.84
C CYS A 339 -25.01 7.81 -2.39
N LYS A 340 -24.98 8.04 -1.08
CA LYS A 340 -25.10 9.37 -0.48
C LYS A 340 -23.80 9.67 0.24
N ASN A 341 -23.22 10.83 -0.04
CA ASN A 341 -21.96 11.27 0.54
C ASN A 341 -22.21 12.47 1.46
N ASP A 342 -21.40 12.62 2.50
CA ASP A 342 -21.32 13.88 3.24
C ASP A 342 -20.54 14.95 2.47
N LYS A 343 -20.34 16.11 3.09
CA LYS A 343 -19.60 17.21 2.47
C LYS A 343 -18.09 16.92 2.38
N GLU A 344 -17.56 15.91 3.06
CA GLU A 344 -16.16 15.48 3.04
C GLU A 344 -15.92 14.38 1.99
N GLY A 345 -16.96 13.68 1.56
CA GLY A 345 -16.90 12.57 0.61
C GLY A 345 -17.05 11.20 1.26
N ASN A 346 -17.31 11.15 2.56
CA ASN A 346 -17.55 9.89 3.25
C ASN A 346 -18.91 9.34 2.81
N ILE A 347 -18.94 8.06 2.45
CA ILE A 347 -20.16 7.38 1.99
C ILE A 347 -21.05 7.11 3.21
N LEU A 348 -22.13 7.87 3.35
CA LEU A 348 -23.12 7.70 4.42
C LEU A 348 -24.08 6.53 4.15
N GLU A 349 -24.33 6.22 2.88
CA GLU A 349 -25.26 5.18 2.46
C GLU A 349 -24.88 4.66 1.07
N THR A 350 -24.95 3.35 0.88
CA THR A 350 -24.93 2.69 -0.43
C THR A 350 -26.15 1.77 -0.53
N SER A 351 -26.88 1.82 -1.63
CA SER A 351 -28.05 0.95 -1.90
C SER A 351 -27.93 0.27 -3.26
N TYR A 352 -28.27 -1.02 -3.35
CA TYR A 352 -28.13 -1.88 -4.53
C TYR A 352 -29.47 -2.15 -5.23
N TYR A 353 -29.52 -2.01 -6.55
CA TYR A 353 -30.74 -2.09 -7.32
C TYR A 353 -30.64 -3.07 -8.49
N GLY A 354 -31.76 -3.73 -8.78
CA GLY A 354 -31.92 -4.57 -9.95
C GLY A 354 -32.22 -3.76 -11.23
N LEU A 355 -32.66 -4.46 -12.28
CA LEU A 355 -32.78 -3.88 -13.62
C LEU A 355 -33.92 -2.85 -13.76
N ASN A 356 -34.92 -2.90 -12.88
CA ASN A 356 -36.11 -2.04 -12.88
C ASN A 356 -36.15 -1.12 -11.63
N GLU A 357 -34.99 -0.82 -11.06
CA GLU A 357 -34.84 -0.06 -9.80
C GLU A 357 -35.50 -0.71 -8.58
N GLU A 358 -35.83 -2.01 -8.64
CA GLU A 358 -36.21 -2.78 -7.48
C GLU A 358 -35.02 -2.97 -6.53
N ARG A 359 -35.30 -3.04 -5.23
CA ARG A 359 -34.28 -3.35 -4.22
C ARG A 359 -33.88 -4.80 -4.36
N VAL A 360 -32.58 -5.04 -4.52
CA VAL A 360 -31.99 -6.38 -4.55
C VAL A 360 -30.95 -6.49 -3.46
N GLU A 361 -30.67 -7.71 -3.05
CA GLU A 361 -29.58 -8.01 -2.13
C GLU A 361 -28.36 -8.45 -2.91
N ASP A 362 -27.18 -7.94 -2.51
CA ASP A 362 -25.90 -8.32 -3.07
C ASP A 362 -25.49 -9.75 -2.65
N ILE A 363 -24.27 -10.15 -3.00
CA ILE A 363 -23.73 -11.47 -2.62
C ILE A 363 -23.55 -11.65 -1.10
N ASN A 364 -23.48 -10.56 -0.33
CA ASN A 364 -23.43 -10.59 1.13
C ASN A 364 -24.83 -10.64 1.77
N GLY A 365 -25.89 -10.68 0.94
CA GLY A 365 -27.27 -10.76 1.37
C GLY A 365 -27.87 -9.41 1.80
N ILE A 366 -27.25 -8.28 1.43
CA ILE A 366 -27.69 -6.94 1.86
C ILE A 366 -28.11 -6.09 0.67
N HIS A 367 -29.15 -5.29 0.85
CA HIS A 367 -29.58 -4.29 -0.13
C HIS A 367 -28.89 -2.94 0.11
N LYS A 368 -28.64 -2.60 1.36
CA LYS A 368 -28.14 -1.29 1.74
C LYS A 368 -27.21 -1.41 2.92
N TYR A 369 -26.17 -0.60 2.95
CA TYR A 369 -25.48 -0.30 4.18
C TYR A 369 -25.43 1.22 4.43
N THR A 370 -25.34 1.60 5.70
CA THR A 370 -25.13 3.00 6.13
C THR A 370 -23.91 3.08 7.01
N SER A 371 -23.18 4.19 6.93
CA SER A 371 -21.97 4.41 7.73
C SER A 371 -22.07 5.69 8.56
N LEU A 372 -21.49 5.67 9.76
CA LEU A 372 -21.31 6.84 10.62
C LEU A 372 -19.82 7.13 10.79
N PHE A 373 -19.49 8.41 10.89
CA PHE A 373 -18.12 8.88 11.02
C PHE A 373 -18.00 9.81 12.25
N ASP A 374 -16.86 9.76 12.92
CA ASP A 374 -16.53 10.73 13.97
C ASP A 374 -16.13 12.09 13.38
N SER A 375 -15.84 13.06 14.24
CA SER A 375 -15.41 14.40 13.81
C SER A 375 -14.05 14.44 13.11
N ALA A 376 -13.26 13.36 13.20
CA ALA A 376 -12.00 13.20 12.50
C ALA A 376 -12.16 12.48 11.15
N GLY A 377 -13.40 12.11 10.76
CA GLY A 377 -13.71 11.40 9.53
C GLY A 377 -13.43 9.90 9.59
N LYS A 378 -13.23 9.32 10.78
CA LYS A 378 -13.04 7.87 10.94
C LYS A 378 -14.39 7.18 11.09
N ALA A 379 -14.54 6.05 10.41
CA ALA A 379 -15.80 5.30 10.45
C ALA A 379 -15.99 4.66 11.83
N THR A 380 -17.14 4.91 12.46
CA THR A 380 -17.47 4.42 13.80
C THR A 380 -18.55 3.35 13.79
N GLU A 381 -19.34 3.28 12.72
CA GLU A 381 -20.42 2.29 12.62
C GLU A 381 -20.77 2.02 11.15
N TYR A 382 -21.10 0.76 10.86
CA TYR A 382 -21.69 0.28 9.62
C TYR A 382 -22.93 -0.55 9.97
N ARG A 383 -24.07 -0.23 9.35
CA ARG A 383 -25.33 -0.97 9.53
C ARG A 383 -25.78 -1.55 8.20
N ASN A 384 -26.11 -2.83 8.19
CA ASN A 384 -26.49 -3.58 6.99
C ASN A 384 -27.98 -3.89 6.99
N TYR A 385 -28.63 -3.72 5.84
CA TYR A 385 -30.07 -3.84 5.70
C TYR A 385 -30.45 -4.73 4.51
N GLY A 386 -31.44 -5.60 4.70
CA GLY A 386 -32.04 -6.39 3.62
C GLY A 386 -32.93 -5.56 2.70
N ALA A 387 -33.48 -6.19 1.65
CA ALA A 387 -34.37 -5.51 0.69
C ALA A 387 -35.67 -4.97 1.35
N ASP A 388 -36.06 -5.54 2.49
CA ASP A 388 -37.18 -5.07 3.32
C ASP A 388 -36.84 -3.86 4.21
N LEU A 389 -35.60 -3.35 4.14
CA LEU A 389 -35.03 -2.24 4.91
C LEU A 389 -34.93 -2.50 6.42
N LYS A 390 -34.92 -3.75 6.86
CA LYS A 390 -34.59 -4.12 8.23
C LYS A 390 -33.13 -4.51 8.34
N LEU A 391 -32.57 -4.40 9.55
CA LEU A 391 -31.24 -4.90 9.83
C LEU A 391 -31.16 -6.37 9.43
N LYS A 392 -30.07 -6.73 8.76
CA LYS A 392 -29.87 -8.08 8.25
C LYS A 392 -28.43 -8.53 8.44
N MET A 393 -28.28 -9.78 8.86
CA MET A 393 -26.98 -10.45 8.92
C MET A 393 -26.35 -10.55 7.54
N THR A 394 -25.11 -10.09 7.44
CA THR A 394 -24.25 -10.36 6.28
C THR A 394 -23.83 -11.82 6.24
N SER A 395 -23.30 -12.27 5.09
CA SER A 395 -22.56 -13.54 4.95
C SER A 395 -21.39 -13.68 5.95
N TYR A 396 -20.87 -12.57 6.48
CA TYR A 396 -19.82 -12.53 7.49
C TYR A 396 -20.32 -12.66 8.94
N GLY A 397 -21.63 -12.81 9.16
CA GLY A 397 -22.16 -13.12 10.47
C GLY A 397 -22.36 -11.91 11.39
N TYR A 398 -22.67 -10.73 10.86
CA TYR A 398 -23.11 -9.57 11.65
C TYR A 398 -24.06 -8.67 10.84
N ALA A 399 -24.95 -7.94 11.52
CA ALA A 399 -25.82 -6.93 10.94
C ALA A 399 -25.29 -5.50 11.17
N VAL A 400 -24.63 -5.26 12.30
CA VAL A 400 -23.98 -3.99 12.63
C VAL A 400 -22.52 -4.23 13.02
N TYR A 401 -21.63 -3.39 12.52
CA TYR A 401 -20.21 -3.38 12.87
C TYR A 401 -19.87 -1.99 13.42
N GLN A 402 -19.31 -1.94 14.62
CA GLN A 402 -18.95 -0.70 15.32
C GLN A 402 -17.46 -0.67 15.62
N VAL A 403 -16.84 0.50 15.44
CA VAL A 403 -15.40 0.70 15.66
C VAL A 403 -15.23 1.83 16.66
N GLY A 404 -14.44 1.56 17.70
CA GLY A 404 -13.99 2.56 18.66
C GLY A 404 -12.51 2.84 18.45
N TYR A 405 -12.12 4.10 18.62
CA TYR A 405 -10.73 4.55 18.53
C TYR A 405 -10.24 5.06 19.89
N ASP A 406 -8.95 4.90 20.16
CA ASP A 406 -8.30 5.52 21.32
C ASP A 406 -7.96 7.01 21.07
N SER A 407 -7.34 7.66 22.04
CA SER A 407 -6.98 9.08 21.95
C SER A 407 -5.93 9.41 20.87
N PHE A 408 -5.15 8.42 20.44
CA PHE A 408 -4.21 8.55 19.34
C PHE A 408 -4.87 8.23 17.99
N GLY A 409 -6.11 7.73 18.04
CA GLY A 409 -6.90 7.41 16.87
C GLY A 409 -6.61 6.01 16.30
N PHE A 410 -5.94 5.14 17.05
CA PHE A 410 -5.80 3.73 16.69
C PHE A 410 -7.06 2.97 17.13
N ILE A 411 -7.32 1.83 16.48
CA ILE A 411 -8.50 1.02 16.80
C ILE A 411 -8.36 0.51 18.23
N ALA A 412 -9.34 0.85 19.07
CA ALA A 412 -9.45 0.41 20.45
C ALA A 412 -10.40 -0.79 20.59
N HIS A 413 -11.40 -0.92 19.72
CA HIS A 413 -12.24 -2.12 19.64
C HIS A 413 -13.05 -2.18 18.35
N GLU A 414 -13.47 -3.39 18.01
CA GLU A 414 -14.38 -3.70 16.91
C GLU A 414 -15.50 -4.61 17.42
N LYS A 415 -16.73 -4.12 17.39
CA LYS A 415 -17.92 -4.83 17.90
C LYS A 415 -18.80 -5.27 16.73
N TYR A 416 -19.30 -6.51 16.82
CA TYR A 416 -20.18 -7.12 15.83
C TYR A 416 -21.52 -7.45 16.48
N LEU A 417 -22.62 -6.97 15.91
CA LEU A 417 -23.96 -7.09 16.48
C LEU A 417 -24.94 -7.77 15.52
N ASP A 418 -25.91 -8.47 16.08
CA ASP A 418 -27.01 -9.14 15.37
C ASP A 418 -28.10 -8.17 14.90
N GLU A 419 -29.15 -8.72 14.27
CA GLU A 419 -30.30 -7.95 13.76
C GLU A 419 -31.12 -7.27 14.88
N ASN A 420 -30.90 -7.66 16.13
CA ASN A 420 -31.51 -7.07 17.33
C ASN A 420 -30.55 -6.08 18.03
N GLU A 421 -29.44 -5.73 17.38
CA GLU A 421 -28.38 -4.86 17.90
C GLU A 421 -27.78 -5.41 19.21
N LYS A 422 -27.58 -6.73 19.27
CA LYS A 422 -26.88 -7.39 20.38
C LYS A 422 -25.56 -7.97 19.91
N LEU A 423 -24.54 -7.85 20.76
CA LEU A 423 -23.22 -8.44 20.51
C LEU A 423 -23.30 -9.94 20.19
N ILE A 424 -22.55 -10.37 19.18
CA ILE A 424 -22.44 -11.76 18.76
C ILE A 424 -21.13 -12.35 19.25
N MET A 425 -21.19 -13.57 19.81
CA MET A 425 -20.00 -14.34 20.19
C MET A 425 -19.39 -15.00 18.95
N ASN A 426 -18.08 -14.87 18.79
CA ASN A 426 -17.33 -15.59 17.76
C ASN A 426 -17.00 -17.04 18.19
N GLU A 427 -16.41 -17.81 17.29
CA GLU A 427 -16.03 -19.21 17.52
C GLU A 427 -14.95 -19.37 18.61
N LYS A 428 -14.17 -18.32 18.89
CA LYS A 428 -13.17 -18.28 19.97
C LYS A 428 -13.76 -17.90 21.33
N GLY A 429 -15.08 -17.78 21.46
CA GLY A 429 -15.76 -17.63 22.75
C GLY A 429 -15.70 -16.22 23.34
N TYR A 430 -15.56 -15.17 22.52
CA TYR A 430 -15.72 -13.77 22.93
C TYR A 430 -16.51 -12.98 21.88
N ALA A 431 -17.07 -11.84 22.25
CA ALA A 431 -17.82 -10.96 21.34
C ALA A 431 -16.95 -9.91 20.66
N TYR A 432 -16.03 -9.29 21.42
CA TYR A 432 -15.08 -8.32 20.88
C TYR A 432 -13.82 -8.25 21.74
N ILE A 433 -12.80 -7.52 21.28
CA ILE A 433 -11.55 -7.27 22.01
C ILE A 433 -11.45 -5.76 22.29
N GLU A 434 -11.15 -5.38 23.54
CA GLU A 434 -10.66 -4.04 23.88
C GLU A 434 -9.15 -4.00 23.86
N MET A 435 -8.59 -3.02 23.16
CA MET A 435 -7.18 -2.84 22.95
C MET A 435 -6.73 -1.52 23.58
N LYS A 436 -5.60 -1.58 24.29
CA LYS A 436 -4.81 -0.39 24.62
C LYS A 436 -3.58 -0.41 23.75
N ASN A 437 -3.41 0.65 22.97
CA ASN A 437 -2.28 0.79 22.07
C ASN A 437 -1.21 1.71 22.68
N ASP A 438 0.04 1.49 22.30
CA ASP A 438 1.12 2.44 22.53
C ASP A 438 1.09 3.60 21.53
N GLU A 439 2.04 4.53 21.63
CA GLU A 439 2.15 5.71 20.76
C GLU A 439 2.41 5.36 19.29
N SER A 440 2.89 4.15 19.00
CA SER A 440 3.10 3.64 17.64
C SER A 440 1.87 2.91 17.08
N GLY A 441 0.81 2.77 17.87
CA GLY A 441 -0.42 2.09 17.49
C GLY A 441 -0.40 0.57 17.67
N GLN A 442 0.60 0.03 18.36
CA GLN A 442 0.69 -1.40 18.64
C GLN A 442 -0.08 -1.76 19.92
N PRO A 443 -0.85 -2.86 19.94
CA PRO A 443 -1.60 -3.26 21.12
C PRO A 443 -0.66 -3.78 22.21
N VAL A 444 -0.64 -3.13 23.38
CA VAL A 444 0.12 -3.55 24.57
C VAL A 444 -0.73 -4.30 25.58
N GLU A 445 -2.06 -4.18 25.48
CA GLU A 445 -3.03 -4.94 26.26
C GLU A 445 -4.25 -5.24 25.39
N LYS A 446 -4.72 -6.49 25.44
CA LYS A 446 -5.96 -6.95 24.83
C LYS A 446 -6.86 -7.58 25.88
N ILE A 447 -8.12 -7.18 25.95
CA ILE A 447 -9.12 -7.73 26.87
C ILE A 447 -10.24 -8.33 26.02
N TYR A 448 -10.50 -9.63 26.21
CA TYR A 448 -11.52 -10.36 25.49
C TYR A 448 -12.86 -10.19 26.22
N MET A 449 -13.86 -9.65 25.53
CA MET A 449 -15.12 -9.20 26.12
C MET A 449 -16.28 -10.09 25.67
N GLY A 450 -17.17 -10.44 26.59
CA GLY A 450 -18.42 -11.16 26.32
C GLY A 450 -19.50 -10.27 25.73
N ALA A 451 -20.63 -10.88 25.35
CA ALA A 451 -21.80 -10.17 24.84
C ALA A 451 -22.53 -9.30 25.90
N ASP A 452 -22.12 -9.39 27.16
CA ASP A 452 -22.56 -8.58 28.29
C ASP A 452 -21.62 -7.39 28.60
N ASP A 453 -20.67 -7.08 27.70
CA ASP A 453 -19.62 -6.07 27.86
C ASP A 453 -18.75 -6.29 29.11
N LEU A 454 -18.57 -7.55 29.55
CA LEU A 454 -17.68 -7.93 30.64
C LEU A 454 -16.52 -8.81 30.12
N PRO A 455 -15.32 -8.75 30.73
CA PRO A 455 -14.23 -9.66 30.36
C PRO A 455 -14.66 -11.13 30.49
N ILE A 456 -14.34 -11.93 29.48
CA ILE A 456 -14.68 -13.34 29.41
C ILE A 456 -13.44 -14.18 29.07
N ILE A 457 -13.38 -15.40 29.61
CA ILE A 457 -12.36 -16.37 29.24
C ILE A 457 -12.66 -16.91 27.85
N ASN A 458 -11.75 -16.68 26.90
CA ASN A 458 -11.84 -17.18 25.54
C ASN A 458 -11.59 -18.69 25.46
N SER A 459 -11.71 -19.28 24.27
CA SER A 459 -11.45 -20.70 24.01
C SER A 459 -10.02 -21.13 24.35
N ASP A 460 -9.08 -20.19 24.34
CA ASP A 460 -7.68 -20.41 24.65
C ASP A 460 -7.40 -20.30 26.16
N GLY A 461 -8.41 -20.08 27.01
CA GLY A 461 -8.31 -20.21 28.47
C GLY A 461 -7.88 -18.95 29.22
N TYR A 462 -7.87 -17.78 28.59
CA TYR A 462 -7.55 -16.50 29.23
C TYR A 462 -8.53 -15.40 28.82
N ALA A 463 -8.57 -14.31 29.56
CA ALA A 463 -9.44 -13.15 29.29
C ALA A 463 -8.65 -11.87 28.97
N ILE A 464 -7.37 -11.81 29.35
CA ILE A 464 -6.51 -10.65 29.12
C ILE A 464 -5.16 -11.13 28.60
N GLU A 465 -4.62 -10.42 27.64
CA GLU A 465 -3.29 -10.61 27.06
C GLU A 465 -2.50 -9.30 27.21
N LYS A 466 -1.25 -9.39 27.68
CA LYS A 466 -0.33 -8.25 27.75
C LYS A 466 0.89 -8.52 26.90
N ILE A 467 1.25 -7.53 26.09
CA ILE A 467 2.24 -7.67 25.03
C ILE A 467 3.35 -6.64 25.26
N ILE A 468 4.60 -7.10 25.15
CA ILE A 468 5.79 -6.27 25.24
C ILE A 468 6.52 -6.36 23.91
N TYR A 469 6.95 -5.20 23.42
CA TYR A 469 7.74 -5.05 22.20
C TYR A 469 9.12 -4.49 22.56
N GLU A 470 10.16 -4.95 21.89
CA GLU A 470 11.48 -4.30 21.91
C GLU A 470 11.71 -3.41 20.67
N ASN A 471 10.93 -3.61 19.59
CA ASN A 471 10.94 -2.82 18.37
C ASN A 471 9.52 -2.67 17.77
N ALA A 472 9.37 -1.90 16.69
CA ALA A 472 8.08 -1.44 16.19
C ALA A 472 7.14 -2.51 15.58
N TYR A 473 7.52 -3.80 15.57
CA TYR A 473 6.77 -4.81 14.81
C TYR A 473 6.60 -6.18 15.49
N TYR A 474 7.52 -6.59 16.37
CA TYR A 474 7.56 -7.98 16.83
C TYR A 474 7.43 -8.11 18.36
N PRO A 475 6.42 -8.86 18.86
CA PRO A 475 6.25 -9.05 20.30
C PRO A 475 7.36 -9.93 20.86
N THR A 476 8.10 -9.44 21.85
CA THR A 476 9.15 -10.20 22.54
C THR A 476 8.64 -10.95 23.75
N GLU A 477 7.51 -10.53 24.32
CA GLU A 477 6.84 -11.23 25.41
C GLU A 477 5.32 -11.07 25.34
N VAL A 478 4.61 -12.18 25.56
CA VAL A 478 3.14 -12.23 25.68
C VAL A 478 2.78 -12.94 26.98
N ARG A 479 1.88 -12.34 27.77
CA ARG A 479 1.41 -12.89 29.05
C ARG A 479 -0.11 -13.02 29.08
N TYR A 480 -0.60 -14.12 29.66
CA TYR A 480 -2.03 -14.45 29.72
C TYR A 480 -2.58 -14.35 31.14
N PHE A 481 -3.77 -13.75 31.30
CA PHE A 481 -4.41 -13.52 32.60
C PHE A 481 -5.91 -13.87 32.58
N ASP A 482 -6.45 -14.20 33.75
CA ASP A 482 -7.89 -14.36 33.97
C ASP A 482 -8.63 -13.00 34.00
N ILE A 483 -9.96 -13.05 34.19
CA ILE A 483 -10.83 -11.88 34.29
C ILE A 483 -10.50 -10.94 35.47
N LEU A 484 -9.74 -11.42 36.47
CA LEU A 484 -9.28 -10.64 37.62
C LEU A 484 -7.83 -10.15 37.44
N ASN A 485 -7.26 -10.33 36.24
CA ASN A 485 -5.88 -9.98 35.90
C ASN A 485 -4.84 -10.76 36.75
N ASN A 486 -5.15 -11.99 37.15
CA ASN A 486 -4.17 -12.95 37.68
C ASN A 486 -3.56 -13.77 36.54
N PRO A 487 -2.23 -14.03 36.53
CA PRO A 487 -1.63 -14.89 35.51
C PRO A 487 -2.28 -16.28 35.49
N VAL A 488 -2.58 -16.78 34.29
CA VAL A 488 -3.14 -18.12 34.07
C VAL A 488 -2.45 -18.82 32.92
N LYS A 489 -2.63 -20.13 32.84
CA LYS A 489 -2.22 -20.93 31.68
C LYS A 489 -3.33 -20.93 30.63
N ASN A 490 -2.91 -20.77 29.39
CA ASN A 490 -3.77 -20.96 28.23
C ASN A 490 -4.03 -22.47 27.97
N ALA A 491 -4.80 -22.77 26.92
CA ALA A 491 -5.13 -24.13 26.48
C ALA A 491 -3.91 -24.99 26.12
N GLU A 492 -2.75 -24.37 25.87
CA GLU A 492 -1.48 -25.04 25.62
C GLU A 492 -0.63 -25.24 26.89
N ASN A 493 -1.16 -24.98 28.09
CA ASN A 493 -0.43 -24.98 29.37
C ASN A 493 0.63 -23.87 29.55
N VAL A 494 0.56 -22.80 28.75
CA VAL A 494 1.53 -21.69 28.75
C VAL A 494 0.91 -20.44 29.40
N SER A 495 1.65 -19.76 30.29
CA SER A 495 1.24 -18.47 30.86
C SER A 495 2.02 -17.29 30.30
N ILE A 496 3.28 -17.52 29.93
CA ILE A 496 4.17 -16.52 29.33
C ILE A 496 4.84 -17.14 28.11
N MET A 497 4.77 -16.45 26.97
CA MET A 497 5.54 -16.75 25.77
C MET A 497 6.61 -15.68 25.58
N ARG A 498 7.84 -16.08 25.24
CA ARG A 498 8.92 -15.16 24.85
C ARG A 498 9.46 -15.51 23.49
N SER A 499 9.77 -14.49 22.71
CA SER A 499 10.34 -14.61 21.38
C SER A 499 11.62 -13.80 21.26
N LYS A 500 12.57 -14.30 20.48
CA LYS A 500 13.78 -13.57 20.09
C LYS A 500 13.84 -13.47 18.58
N PHE A 501 14.34 -12.35 18.11
CA PHE A 501 14.44 -12.02 16.71
C PHE A 501 15.90 -11.76 16.31
N ASP A 502 16.23 -12.01 15.06
CA ASP A 502 17.50 -11.56 14.48
C ASP A 502 17.41 -10.10 13.98
N ASP A 503 18.51 -9.58 13.44
CA ASP A 503 18.60 -8.19 12.96
C ASP A 503 17.66 -7.89 11.77
N ASN A 504 17.15 -8.92 11.09
CA ASN A 504 16.17 -8.80 10.01
C ASN A 504 14.72 -8.88 10.52
N GLY A 505 14.52 -9.04 11.83
CA GLY A 505 13.20 -9.17 12.44
C GLY A 505 12.60 -10.58 12.36
N MET A 506 13.39 -11.59 12.04
CA MET A 506 12.89 -12.97 11.96
C MET A 506 12.93 -13.66 13.31
N GLU A 507 11.84 -14.32 13.72
CA GLU A 507 11.80 -15.06 14.98
C GLU A 507 12.76 -16.25 14.92
N ILE A 508 13.80 -16.24 15.76
CA ILE A 508 14.83 -17.28 15.84
C ILE A 508 14.65 -18.20 17.06
N GLU A 509 13.88 -17.78 18.06
CA GLU A 509 13.62 -18.56 19.27
C GLU A 509 12.23 -18.21 19.83
N ARG A 510 11.48 -19.23 20.26
CA ARG A 510 10.23 -19.09 21.03
C ARG A 510 10.27 -20.00 22.24
N SER A 511 9.96 -19.50 23.44
CA SER A 511 9.98 -20.30 24.68
C SER A 511 8.79 -20.03 25.61
N PHE A 512 8.44 -21.03 26.43
CA PHE A 512 7.20 -21.02 27.24
C PHE A 512 7.44 -21.18 28.74
N TYR A 513 6.70 -20.39 29.54
CA TYR A 513 6.83 -20.36 31.00
C TYR A 513 5.47 -20.39 31.71
N ASP A 514 5.48 -20.87 32.96
CA ASP A 514 4.33 -20.84 33.86
C ASP A 514 4.11 -19.45 34.49
N GLU A 515 3.07 -19.35 35.30
CA GLU A 515 2.64 -18.14 36.02
C GLU A 515 3.73 -17.60 36.98
N LYS A 516 4.75 -18.42 37.30
CA LYS A 516 5.87 -18.10 38.19
C LYS A 516 7.18 -17.93 37.42
N ASP A 517 7.09 -17.77 36.10
CA ASP A 517 8.22 -17.59 35.19
C ASP A 517 9.19 -18.80 35.18
N LYS A 518 8.66 -20.01 35.34
CA LYS A 518 9.44 -21.25 35.24
C LYS A 518 9.18 -21.93 33.89
N PRO A 519 10.21 -22.49 33.23
CA PRO A 519 10.07 -23.25 32.01
C PRO A 519 8.99 -24.34 32.10
N VAL A 520 8.03 -24.31 31.17
CA VAL A 520 7.02 -25.36 30.98
C VAL A 520 7.09 -25.93 29.59
N GLU A 521 6.48 -27.10 29.44
CA GLU A 521 6.25 -27.73 28.15
C GLU A 521 4.79 -27.50 27.77
N ASP A 522 4.55 -27.18 26.50
CA ASP A 522 3.21 -27.06 25.93
C ASP A 522 2.46 -28.41 25.93
N THR A 523 1.22 -28.43 25.44
CA THR A 523 0.44 -29.67 25.28
C THR A 523 1.09 -30.71 24.36
N HIS A 524 2.02 -30.30 23.50
CA HIS A 524 2.81 -31.17 22.62
C HIS A 524 4.15 -31.60 23.25
N GLY A 525 4.39 -31.21 24.50
CA GLY A 525 5.58 -31.53 25.26
C GLY A 525 6.80 -30.65 24.96
N ILE A 526 6.65 -29.53 24.25
CA ILE A 526 7.75 -28.65 23.82
C ILE A 526 7.84 -27.41 24.71
N HIS A 527 9.03 -27.08 25.20
CA HIS A 527 9.30 -25.85 25.94
C HIS A 527 9.79 -24.72 25.02
N MET A 528 10.58 -25.07 24.00
CA MET A 528 11.23 -24.07 23.15
C MET A 528 11.35 -24.55 21.71
N TYR A 529 11.10 -23.63 20.78
CA TYR A 529 11.35 -23.75 19.36
C TYR A 529 12.54 -22.86 18.97
N LYS A 530 13.39 -23.34 18.06
CA LYS A 530 14.43 -22.53 17.40
C LYS A 530 14.29 -22.63 15.90
N TYR A 531 14.48 -21.51 15.22
CA TYR A 531 14.31 -21.38 13.78
C TYR A 531 15.60 -20.92 13.13
N GLU A 532 15.85 -21.40 11.91
CA GLU A 532 16.95 -20.98 11.05
C GLU A 532 16.37 -20.58 9.70
N TYR A 533 16.91 -19.52 9.10
CA TYR A 533 16.47 -18.97 7.82
C TYR A 533 17.63 -18.92 6.82
N ASP A 534 17.32 -19.01 5.53
CA ASP A 534 18.29 -18.73 4.46
C ASP A 534 18.44 -17.22 4.20
N THR A 535 19.33 -16.86 3.27
CA THR A 535 19.56 -15.47 2.84
C THR A 535 18.35 -14.83 2.16
N SER A 536 17.35 -15.61 1.79
CA SER A 536 16.08 -15.17 1.19
C SER A 536 14.97 -15.12 2.23
N VAL A 537 15.29 -15.19 3.53
CA VAL A 537 14.35 -15.04 4.64
C VAL A 537 13.34 -16.20 4.72
N ARG A 538 13.63 -17.34 4.08
CA ARG A 538 12.79 -18.55 4.13
C ARG A 538 13.22 -19.45 5.27
N LYS A 539 12.28 -20.00 6.04
CA LYS A 539 12.58 -20.92 7.15
C LYS A 539 13.20 -22.20 6.60
N VAL A 540 14.45 -22.51 6.94
CA VAL A 540 15.17 -23.72 6.52
C VAL A 540 15.30 -24.77 7.61
N ALA A 541 15.12 -24.40 8.88
CA ALA A 541 15.04 -25.39 9.96
C ALA A 541 14.15 -24.95 11.12
N GLU A 542 13.58 -25.95 11.79
CA GLU A 542 12.87 -25.81 13.06
C GLU A 542 13.34 -26.92 14.01
N LYS A 543 13.82 -26.55 15.20
CA LYS A 543 14.28 -27.46 16.26
C LYS A 543 13.45 -27.30 17.52
N ARG A 544 13.08 -28.41 18.15
CA ARG A 544 12.16 -28.44 19.29
C ARG A 544 12.82 -29.03 20.52
N TYR A 545 12.67 -28.35 21.65
CA TYR A 545 13.36 -28.68 22.89
C TYR A 545 12.38 -28.84 24.04
N GLY A 546 12.62 -29.85 24.89
CA GLY A 546 11.93 -29.98 26.17
C GLY A 546 12.51 -29.04 27.23
N LYS A 547 11.90 -29.01 28.41
CA LYS A 547 12.34 -28.13 29.54
C LYS A 547 13.77 -28.38 30.04
N ASN A 548 14.37 -29.50 29.66
CA ASN A 548 15.75 -29.87 29.99
C ASN A 548 16.76 -29.38 28.93
N MET A 549 16.32 -28.57 27.97
CA MET A 549 17.10 -28.05 26.84
C MET A 549 17.68 -29.14 25.93
N LYS A 550 17.07 -30.33 25.92
CA LYS A 550 17.37 -31.40 24.97
C LYS A 550 16.30 -31.47 23.89
N LEU A 551 16.70 -31.89 22.69
CA LEU A 551 15.78 -32.15 21.59
C LEU A 551 14.67 -33.10 22.03
N LYS A 552 13.44 -32.80 21.63
CA LYS A 552 12.26 -33.58 22.01
C LYS A 552 11.29 -33.68 20.84
N ASN A 553 10.77 -34.88 20.63
CA ASN A 553 9.79 -35.13 19.58
C ASN A 553 8.46 -34.47 19.97
N LYS A 554 7.93 -33.62 19.10
CA LYS A 554 6.56 -33.08 19.21
C LYS A 554 5.58 -34.21 18.94
N ASP A 555 4.64 -34.45 19.87
CA ASP A 555 3.63 -35.52 19.78
C ASP A 555 4.21 -36.93 19.54
N GLY A 556 5.46 -37.16 19.96
CA GLY A 556 6.17 -38.42 19.74
C GLY A 556 6.74 -38.60 18.33
N LEU A 557 6.52 -37.65 17.42
CA LEU A 557 6.95 -37.70 16.02
C LEU A 557 8.41 -37.26 15.84
N TYR A 558 8.65 -35.98 15.58
CA TYR A 558 9.96 -35.44 15.18
C TYR A 558 10.38 -34.23 16.03
N ALA A 559 11.67 -34.12 16.29
CA ALA A 559 12.28 -33.03 17.05
C ALA A 559 12.90 -31.96 16.15
N ILE A 560 13.22 -32.29 14.88
CA ILE A 560 13.79 -31.36 13.90
C ILE A 560 13.04 -31.50 12.58
N VAL A 561 12.76 -30.38 11.95
CA VAL A 561 12.35 -30.29 10.54
C VAL A 561 13.41 -29.48 9.80
N ARG A 562 13.89 -29.97 8.66
CA ARG A 562 14.72 -29.22 7.72
C ARG A 562 13.97 -29.04 6.42
N LEU A 563 14.03 -27.84 5.86
CA LEU A 563 13.33 -27.46 4.65
C LEU A 563 14.36 -27.07 3.58
N GLU A 564 14.24 -27.68 2.42
CA GLU A 564 15.08 -27.41 1.25
C GLU A 564 14.16 -26.89 0.14
N TYR A 565 14.43 -25.66 -0.31
CA TYR A 565 13.68 -24.98 -1.35
C TYR A 565 14.38 -25.17 -2.69
N TYR A 566 13.64 -25.57 -3.72
CA TYR A 566 14.15 -25.67 -5.09
C TYR A 566 13.07 -25.27 -6.08
N SER A 567 13.51 -24.72 -7.20
CA SER A 567 12.65 -24.33 -8.32
C SER A 567 12.77 -25.40 -9.40
N ASP A 568 11.63 -26.01 -9.75
CA ASP A 568 11.57 -26.92 -10.91
C ASP A 568 11.41 -26.12 -12.23
N ASN A 569 10.88 -24.88 -12.15
CA ASN A 569 10.60 -23.96 -13.27
C ASN A 569 10.45 -22.50 -12.78
N GLU A 570 10.49 -21.50 -13.68
CA GLU A 570 10.31 -20.04 -13.44
C GLU A 570 9.04 -19.62 -12.67
N TYR A 571 8.09 -20.53 -12.38
CA TYR A 571 6.79 -20.20 -11.77
C TYR A 571 6.42 -21.03 -10.54
N ASN A 572 7.19 -22.05 -10.14
CA ASN A 572 6.84 -22.94 -9.02
C ASN A 572 8.03 -23.16 -8.08
N GLU A 573 7.93 -22.65 -6.85
CA GLU A 573 8.78 -23.09 -5.74
C GLU A 573 8.24 -24.40 -5.15
N ARG A 574 9.14 -25.35 -4.90
CA ARG A 574 8.85 -26.58 -4.17
C ARG A 574 9.66 -26.65 -2.90
N VAL A 575 9.08 -27.29 -1.89
CA VAL A 575 9.73 -27.52 -0.61
C VAL A 575 9.84 -29.01 -0.35
N LYS A 576 11.06 -29.47 -0.08
CA LYS A 576 11.31 -30.79 0.47
C LYS A 576 11.56 -30.65 1.97
N ALA A 577 10.77 -31.37 2.76
CA ALA A 577 10.94 -31.45 4.20
C ALA A 577 11.63 -32.76 4.62
N GLU A 578 12.62 -32.67 5.50
CA GLU A 578 13.28 -33.80 6.15
C GLU A 578 13.03 -33.75 7.65
N TYR A 579 12.59 -34.88 8.22
CA TYR A 579 12.19 -35.00 9.62
C TYR A 579 13.18 -35.86 10.41
N PHE A 580 13.63 -35.35 11.55
CA PHE A 580 14.58 -36.07 12.42
C PHE A 580 14.01 -36.23 13.84
N ASP A 581 14.32 -37.38 14.45
CA ASP A 581 14.00 -37.65 15.85
C ASP A 581 14.90 -36.86 16.83
N SER A 582 14.62 -36.99 18.12
CA SER A 582 15.37 -36.37 19.21
C SER A 582 16.83 -36.86 19.37
N LYS A 583 17.25 -37.86 18.60
CA LYS A 583 18.63 -38.34 18.51
C LYS A 583 19.28 -37.93 17.18
N GLU A 584 18.65 -37.02 16.44
CA GLU A 584 19.06 -36.54 15.11
C GLU A 584 19.13 -37.64 14.06
N LYS A 585 18.40 -38.73 14.26
CA LYS A 585 18.23 -39.76 13.23
C LYS A 585 17.07 -39.39 12.34
N LEU A 586 17.28 -39.54 11.03
CA LEU A 586 16.20 -39.39 10.06
C LEU A 586 15.08 -40.37 10.40
N ALA A 587 13.84 -39.88 10.46
CA ALA A 587 12.67 -40.72 10.67
C ALA A 587 12.46 -41.65 9.45
N ASP A 588 11.93 -42.86 9.66
CA ASP A 588 11.88 -43.92 8.64
C ASP A 588 11.00 -43.53 7.42
N SER A 589 11.70 -43.20 6.31
CA SER A 589 11.42 -43.19 4.86
C SER A 589 10.02 -43.08 4.21
N ASN A 590 8.90 -43.00 4.93
CA ASN A 590 7.56 -42.83 4.31
C ASN A 590 6.97 -41.41 4.38
N ASP A 591 7.60 -40.47 5.10
CA ASP A 591 7.11 -39.09 5.29
C ASP A 591 7.88 -38.05 4.45
N TYR A 592 8.30 -38.40 3.23
CA TYR A 592 8.70 -37.39 2.25
C TYR A 592 7.45 -36.79 1.61
N SER A 593 6.94 -35.72 2.19
CA SER A 593 5.92 -34.90 1.53
C SER A 593 6.59 -33.75 0.78
N VAL A 594 6.62 -33.86 -0.55
CA VAL A 594 6.89 -32.71 -1.42
C VAL A 594 5.57 -31.95 -1.53
N TYR A 595 5.54 -30.73 -1.00
CA TYR A 595 4.38 -29.85 -1.13
C TYR A 595 4.66 -28.81 -2.22
N ASP A 596 3.67 -28.53 -3.05
CA ASP A 596 3.63 -27.33 -3.87
C ASP A 596 3.23 -26.16 -2.94
N VAL A 597 3.94 -25.03 -2.98
CA VAL A 597 3.91 -23.95 -1.97
C VAL A 597 2.60 -23.13 -1.94
N TYR A 598 1.56 -23.52 -2.68
CA TYR A 598 0.42 -22.64 -2.95
C TYR A 598 -0.69 -22.55 -1.88
N ASP A 599 -0.62 -23.25 -0.75
CA ASP A 599 -1.83 -23.39 0.12
C ASP A 599 -1.77 -22.80 1.55
N ASP A 600 -0.69 -22.16 2.01
CA ASP A 600 -0.63 -21.62 3.40
C ASP A 600 -0.22 -20.13 3.53
N LEU A 601 -0.25 -19.36 2.44
CA LEU A 601 -0.10 -17.89 2.47
C LEU A 601 -1.43 -17.12 2.49
N PHE A 602 -2.57 -17.82 2.65
CA PHE A 602 -3.90 -17.23 2.82
C PHE A 602 -4.65 -17.83 4.02
N LYS A 603 -4.11 -17.64 5.24
CA LYS A 603 -4.88 -17.74 6.49
C LYS A 603 -4.48 -16.65 7.48
#